data_AF-A0AAV2AQN1-F1
#
_entry.id   AF-A0AAV2AQN1-F1
#
_cell.length_a   1.000
_cell.length_b   1.000
_cell.length_c   1.000
_cell.angle_alpha   90.00
_cell.angle_beta   90.00
_cell.angle_gamma   90.00
#
_symmetry.space_group_name_H-M   'P 1'
#
loop_
_entity.id
_entity.type
_entity.pdbx_description
1 polymer ?
#
loop_
_entity_poly.entity_id
_entity_poly.type
_entity_poly.pdbx_seq_one_letter_code
_entity_poly.pdbx_strand_id
1 'polypeptide(L)'
;MSRKFLFVALALAVIIHVVTADCQKDRTKAKHQQKNGGKDVYVPRCKKNGDYKRAQCNFSKFVCFCVDPKTGKQVSKEKKGAIHCSSS
;
A
#
# COMPACT_ATOMS: atom_id res chain seq x y z
N MET A 1 -33.48 -1.29 25.75
CA MET A 1 -32.26 -0.91 24.98
C MET A 1 -32.22 -1.75 23.71
N SER A 2 -32.62 -1.17 22.57
CA SER A 2 -33.01 -1.95 21.39
C SER A 2 -31.82 -2.63 20.74
N ARG A 3 -31.94 -3.93 20.42
CA ARG A 3 -30.95 -4.73 19.66
C ARG A 3 -30.53 -4.06 18.35
N LYS A 4 -31.37 -3.18 17.80
CA LYS A 4 -31.05 -2.25 16.69
C LYS A 4 -29.79 -1.42 16.96
N PHE A 5 -29.55 -0.96 18.18
CA PHE A 5 -28.35 -0.19 18.56
C PHE A 5 -27.08 -1.05 18.63
N LEU A 6 -27.21 -2.34 19.00
CA LEU A 6 -26.07 -3.28 19.02
C LEU A 6 -25.61 -3.66 17.60
N PHE A 7 -26.55 -3.79 16.64
CA PHE A 7 -26.21 -4.06 15.24
C PHE A 7 -25.60 -2.83 14.54
N VAL A 8 -26.04 -1.62 14.88
CA VAL A 8 -25.46 -0.36 14.34
C VAL A 8 -24.02 -0.16 14.83
N ALA A 9 -23.71 -0.50 16.09
CA ALA A 9 -22.34 -0.42 16.63
C ALA A 9 -21.36 -1.39 15.95
N LEU A 10 -21.80 -2.60 15.61
CA LEU A 10 -20.98 -3.59 14.89
C LEU A 10 -20.78 -3.21 13.42
N ALA A 11 -21.79 -2.66 12.75
CA ALA A 11 -21.66 -2.20 11.37
C ALA A 11 -20.64 -1.05 11.23
N LEU A 12 -20.61 -0.11 12.18
CA LEU A 12 -19.61 0.97 12.21
C LEU A 12 -18.19 0.43 12.48
N ALA A 13 -18.05 -0.57 13.35
CA ALA A 13 -16.76 -1.23 13.59
C ALA A 13 -16.27 -2.07 12.38
N VAL A 14 -17.17 -2.58 11.53
CA VAL A 14 -16.82 -3.30 10.30
C VAL A 14 -16.36 -2.35 9.18
N ILE A 15 -16.89 -1.12 9.14
CA ILE A 15 -16.44 -0.08 8.19
C ILE A 15 -15.04 0.46 8.56
N ILE A 16 -14.69 0.51 9.85
CA ILE A 16 -13.43 1.09 10.33
C ILE A 16 -12.22 0.15 10.14
N HIS A 17 -12.40 -1.18 10.10
CA HIS A 17 -11.28 -2.12 10.00
C HIS A 17 -10.72 -2.35 8.58
N VAL A 18 -11.43 -1.96 7.52
CA VAL A 18 -11.05 -2.27 6.13
C VAL A 18 -10.08 -1.25 5.50
N VAL A 19 -9.92 -0.06 6.09
CA VAL A 19 -9.10 1.03 5.49
C VAL A 19 -7.79 1.24 6.26
N THR A 20 -7.11 0.16 6.64
CA THR A 20 -5.77 0.26 7.23
C THR A 20 -4.70 -0.02 6.18
N ALA A 21 -3.78 0.94 6.06
CA ALA A 21 -2.60 0.83 5.19
C ALA A 21 -1.69 -0.28 5.71
N ASP A 22 -1.51 -1.36 4.95
CA ASP A 22 -0.66 -2.47 5.37
C ASP A 22 0.42 -2.77 4.33
N CYS A 23 1.27 -1.77 4.05
CA CYS A 23 2.38 -1.90 3.12
C CYS A 23 3.32 -3.05 3.51
N GLN A 24 3.46 -3.35 4.81
CA GLN A 24 4.36 -4.41 5.28
C GLN A 24 3.86 -5.80 4.90
N LYS A 25 2.55 -6.01 4.95
CA LYS A 25 1.91 -7.24 4.45
C LYS A 25 2.19 -7.44 2.96
N ASP A 26 1.96 -6.41 2.15
CA ASP A 26 2.24 -6.44 0.72
C ASP A 26 3.73 -6.67 0.41
N ARG A 27 4.60 -5.99 1.16
CA ARG A 27 6.05 -6.15 1.05
C ARG A 27 6.49 -7.58 1.33
N THR A 28 5.93 -8.21 2.35
CA THR A 28 6.24 -9.59 2.73
C THR A 28 5.77 -10.56 1.66
N LYS A 29 4.55 -10.37 1.14
CA LYS A 29 4.01 -11.16 0.02
C LYS A 29 4.89 -11.04 -1.23
N ALA A 30 5.27 -9.82 -1.62
CA ALA A 30 6.13 -9.59 -2.78
C ALA A 30 7.51 -10.25 -2.63
N LYS A 31 8.12 -10.16 -1.44
CA LYS A 31 9.39 -10.84 -1.14
C LYS A 31 9.25 -12.37 -1.19
N HIS A 32 8.15 -12.92 -0.70
CA HIS A 32 7.90 -14.35 -0.76
C HIS A 32 7.77 -14.81 -2.23
N GLN A 33 7.08 -14.04 -3.07
CA GLN A 33 7.01 -14.30 -4.50
C GLN A 33 8.39 -14.25 -5.18
N GLN A 34 9.25 -13.29 -4.83
CA GLN A 34 10.63 -13.25 -5.33
C GLN A 34 11.42 -14.50 -4.96
N LYS A 35 11.30 -14.97 -3.71
CA LYS A 35 11.96 -16.20 -3.24
C LYS A 35 11.46 -17.44 -3.97
N ASN A 36 10.21 -17.44 -4.42
CA ASN A 36 9.59 -18.55 -5.14
C ASN A 36 9.76 -18.45 -6.66
N GLY A 37 10.82 -17.77 -7.13
CA GLY A 37 11.14 -17.68 -8.56
C GLY A 37 10.41 -16.57 -9.32
N GLY A 38 9.68 -15.69 -8.63
CA GLY A 38 9.05 -14.52 -9.23
C GLY A 38 10.09 -13.51 -9.72
N LYS A 39 10.47 -13.61 -11.00
CA LYS A 39 11.28 -12.60 -11.69
C LYS A 39 10.45 -11.33 -11.86
N ASP A 40 11.08 -10.18 -11.68
CA ASP A 40 10.48 -8.83 -11.86
C ASP A 40 9.33 -8.46 -10.92
N VAL A 41 9.16 -9.19 -9.81
CA VAL A 41 8.22 -8.81 -8.76
C VAL A 41 8.71 -7.54 -8.07
N TYR A 42 7.91 -6.48 -8.17
CA TYR A 42 8.14 -5.23 -7.47
C TYR A 42 7.82 -5.37 -5.97
N VAL A 43 8.75 -4.89 -5.13
CA VAL A 43 8.61 -4.89 -3.68
C VAL A 43 8.33 -3.48 -3.18
N PRO A 44 7.17 -3.21 -2.56
CA PRO A 44 6.83 -1.87 -2.11
C PRO A 44 7.75 -1.38 -0.99
N ARG A 45 8.04 -0.08 -1.01
CA ARG A 45 8.81 0.61 0.02
C ARG A 45 7.86 1.18 1.05
N CYS A 46 8.01 0.76 2.30
CA CYS A 46 7.14 1.15 3.39
C CYS A 46 7.82 2.14 4.33
N LYS A 47 7.02 2.96 4.99
CA LYS A 47 7.40 3.73 6.19
C LYS A 47 7.33 2.81 7.42
N LYS A 48 7.92 3.26 8.53
CA LYS A 48 7.91 2.51 9.81
C LYS A 48 6.50 2.33 10.38
N ASN A 49 5.60 3.28 10.11
CA ASN A 49 4.22 3.29 10.59
C ASN A 49 3.25 2.41 9.77
N GLY A 50 3.74 1.61 8.82
CA GLY A 50 2.90 0.75 7.99
C GLY A 50 2.41 1.38 6.67
N ASP A 51 2.49 2.71 6.52
CA ASP A 51 2.12 3.39 5.28
C ASP A 51 3.10 3.09 4.12
N TYR A 52 2.64 3.27 2.89
CA TYR A 52 3.51 3.29 1.71
C TYR A 52 4.34 4.57 1.70
N LYS A 53 5.62 4.48 1.30
CA LYS A 53 6.37 5.68 0.89
C LYS A 53 5.69 6.24 -0.36
N ARG A 54 5.48 7.56 -0.41
CA ARG A 54 4.78 8.20 -1.55
C ARG A 54 5.50 7.91 -2.87
N ALA A 55 6.83 8.04 -2.88
CA ALA A 55 7.64 7.60 -4.01
C ALA A 55 7.89 6.09 -3.94
N GLN A 56 7.57 5.40 -5.03
CA GLN A 56 7.83 3.98 -5.25
C GLN A 56 8.73 3.78 -6.47
N CYS A 57 9.55 2.73 -6.48
CA CYS A 57 10.48 2.43 -7.57
C CYS A 57 10.55 0.93 -7.81
N ASN A 58 10.32 0.53 -9.06
CA ASN A 58 10.59 -0.81 -9.55
C ASN A 58 11.99 -0.84 -10.16
N PHE A 59 12.94 -1.40 -9.42
CA PHE A 59 14.34 -1.46 -9.83
C PHE A 59 14.58 -2.41 -11.01
N SER A 60 13.80 -3.48 -11.16
CA SER A 60 13.91 -4.36 -12.33
C SER A 60 13.57 -3.64 -13.64
N LYS A 61 12.63 -2.69 -13.59
CA LYS A 61 12.20 -1.88 -14.74
C LYS A 61 12.87 -0.50 -14.81
N PHE A 62 13.67 -0.13 -13.81
CA PHE A 62 14.29 1.20 -13.66
C PHE A 62 13.29 2.38 -13.70
N VAL A 63 12.07 2.16 -13.22
CA VAL A 63 11.02 3.20 -13.17
C VAL A 63 10.56 3.49 -11.75
N CYS A 64 10.10 4.72 -11.52
CA CYS A 64 9.52 5.18 -10.28
C CYS A 64 8.16 5.86 -10.53
N PHE A 65 7.28 5.79 -9.54
CA PHE A 65 5.92 6.32 -9.59
C PHE A 65 5.48 6.78 -8.19
N CYS A 66 4.49 7.67 -8.12
CA CYS A 66 3.90 8.11 -6.87
C CYS A 66 2.68 7.24 -6.53
N VAL A 67 2.51 6.92 -5.26
CA VAL A 67 1.34 6.22 -4.71
C VAL A 67 0.71 7.03 -3.59
N ASP A 68 -0.58 6.80 -3.36
CA ASP A 68 -1.24 7.24 -2.15
C ASP A 68 -0.65 6.50 -0.92
N PRO A 69 -0.19 7.20 0.15
CA PRO A 69 0.46 6.57 1.29
C PRO A 69 -0.42 5.60 2.08
N LYS A 70 -1.75 5.73 2.02
CA LYS A 70 -2.69 4.93 2.81
C LYS A 70 -3.19 3.70 2.07
N THR A 71 -3.37 3.81 0.76
CA THR A 71 -3.95 2.75 -0.07
C THR A 71 -2.93 2.05 -0.96
N GLY A 72 -1.75 2.66 -1.18
CA GLY A 72 -0.74 2.14 -2.12
C GLY A 72 -1.12 2.31 -3.59
N LYS A 73 -2.28 2.91 -3.90
CA LYS A 73 -2.76 3.13 -5.27
C LYS A 73 -1.84 4.11 -5.99
N GLN A 74 -1.44 3.77 -7.21
CA GLN A 74 -0.63 4.65 -8.06
C GLN A 74 -1.43 5.91 -8.46
N VAL A 75 -0.80 7.08 -8.32
CA VAL A 75 -1.39 8.41 -8.59
C VAL A 75 -0.60 9.23 -9.62
N SER A 76 0.50 8.69 -10.15
CA SER A 76 1.27 9.33 -11.22
C SER A 76 1.60 8.34 -12.34
N LYS A 77 2.06 8.85 -13.47
CA LYS A 77 2.73 8.04 -14.48
C LYS A 77 4.08 7.53 -13.96
N GLU A 78 4.56 6.43 -14.54
CA GLU A 78 5.91 5.94 -14.33
C GLU A 78 6.93 6.90 -14.98
N LYS A 79 8.06 7.10 -14.32
CA LYS A 79 9.19 7.90 -14.79
C LYS A 79 10.48 7.11 -14.62
N LYS A 80 11.38 7.15 -15.60
CA LYS A 80 12.72 6.58 -15.45
C LYS A 80 13.52 7.39 -14.42
N GLY A 81 14.17 6.71 -13.49
CA GLY A 81 15.01 7.35 -12.46
C GLY A 81 14.23 8.09 -11.37
N ALA A 82 14.83 9.14 -10.79
CA ALA A 82 14.29 9.82 -9.62
C ALA A 82 12.93 10.52 -9.88
N ILE A 83 12.03 10.42 -8.89
CA ILE A 83 10.70 11.03 -8.91
C ILE A 83 10.49 11.94 -7.71
N HIS A 84 9.91 13.12 -7.94
CA HIS A 84 9.42 14.01 -6.91
C HIS A 84 7.92 13.77 -6.70
N CYS A 85 7.52 13.43 -5.48
CA CYS A 85 6.12 13.21 -5.13
C CYS A 85 5.70 14.24 -4.09
N SER A 86 4.97 15.27 -4.51
CA SER A 86 4.44 16.29 -3.60
C SER A 86 3.40 15.69 -2.66
N SER A 87 3.47 16.06 -1.37
CA SER A 87 2.48 15.72 -0.35
C SER A 87 1.19 16.51 -0.64
N SER A 88 0.26 15.93 -1.40
CA SER A 88 -1.16 16.31 -1.30
C SER A 88 -1.73 15.70 -0.04
#